data_AF-A0A8G2E1D1-F1
#
_entry.id   AF-A0A8G2E1D1-F1
#
_cell.length_a   1.000
_cell.length_b   1.000
_cell.length_c   1.000
_cell.angle_alpha   90.00
_cell.angle_beta   90.00
_cell.angle_gamma   90.00
#
_symmetry.space_group_name_H-M   'P 1'
#
loop_
_entity.id
_entity.type
_entity.pdbx_description
1 polymer ?
#
loop_
_entity_poly.entity_id
_entity_poly.type
_entity_poly.pdbx_seq_one_letter_code
_entity_poly.pdbx_strand_id
1 'polypeptide(L)'
;MGIFSRTRDIIAANVTDLLDKAEDPAKMIRMIILEMEETLVEVRASAARTIADQKEMRRHIAKLTALQDSWTEKAQLALSKDREDLAKAALVERQKATDMADHLSHEIATLDDALKASEEDIAKLQGKLREARARQNSLVTRMQSAENRLRVREAYAGEKVNDAFARFDMLERRVDMAEGRADAATLGGAPKTLEEEIAELKSADKVDADLAALKASMNKGS
;
A
#
# COMPACT_ATOMS: atom_id res chain seq x y z
N MET A 1 26.19 2.48 -12.96
CA MET A 1 26.22 2.31 -11.49
C MET A 1 26.18 0.83 -11.17
N GLY A 2 27.02 0.36 -10.24
CA GLY A 2 27.02 -1.05 -9.82
C GLY A 2 25.77 -1.40 -9.01
N ILE A 3 25.39 -2.68 -8.99
CA ILE A 3 24.21 -3.21 -8.28
C ILE A 3 24.21 -2.79 -6.80
N PHE A 4 25.36 -2.80 -6.13
CA PHE A 4 25.50 -2.41 -4.73
C PHE A 4 25.30 -0.91 -4.50
N SER A 5 25.70 -0.07 -5.46
CA SER A 5 25.43 1.37 -5.41
C SER A 5 23.93 1.62 -5.51
N ARG A 6 23.25 0.96 -6.44
CA ARG A 6 21.79 1.08 -6.62
C ARG A 6 21.04 0.63 -5.38
N THR A 7 21.39 -0.53 -4.82
CA THR A 7 20.81 -1.04 -3.56
C THR A 7 21.00 -0.04 -2.42
N ARG A 8 22.21 0.52 -2.27
CA ARG A 8 22.50 1.52 -1.25
C ARG A 8 21.68 2.79 -1.42
N ASP A 9 21.58 3.29 -2.65
CA ASP A 9 20.79 4.49 -2.96
C ASP A 9 19.31 4.27 -2.66
N ILE A 10 18.76 3.10 -3.01
CA ILE A 10 17.39 2.69 -2.67
C ILE A 10 17.20 2.59 -1.15
N ILE A 11 18.14 1.99 -0.42
CA ILE A 11 18.10 1.86 1.04
C ILE A 11 18.28 3.23 1.73
N ALA A 12 18.97 4.18 1.12
CA ALA A 12 19.09 5.54 1.63
C ALA A 12 17.88 6.42 1.28
N ALA A 13 17.21 6.15 0.15
CA ALA A 13 16.13 6.99 -0.37
C ALA A 13 14.92 7.04 0.56
N ASN A 14 14.49 8.25 0.94
CA ASN A 14 13.22 8.43 1.61
C ASN A 14 12.10 8.43 0.58
N VAL A 15 11.30 7.36 0.57
CA VAL A 15 10.15 7.22 -0.35
C VAL A 15 9.16 8.37 -0.17
N THR A 16 9.05 8.95 1.04
CA THR A 16 8.20 10.13 1.30
C THR A 16 8.64 11.33 0.48
N ASP A 17 9.92 11.68 0.56
CA ASP A 17 10.45 12.89 -0.07
C ASP A 17 10.42 12.80 -1.60
N LEU A 18 10.52 11.57 -2.13
CA LEU A 18 10.35 11.32 -3.57
C LEU A 18 8.90 11.52 -4.00
N LEU A 19 7.93 11.02 -3.23
CA LEU A 19 6.51 11.18 -3.54
C LEU A 19 6.02 12.62 -3.42
N ASP A 20 6.51 13.38 -2.44
CA ASP A 20 6.08 14.76 -2.21
C ASP A 20 6.49 15.71 -3.35
N LYS A 21 7.50 15.33 -4.14
CA LYS A 21 7.99 16.08 -5.30
C LYS A 21 7.46 15.53 -6.63
N ALA A 22 6.65 14.49 -6.60
CA ALA A 22 6.15 13.81 -7.78
C ALA A 22 4.92 14.50 -8.37
N GLU A 23 4.90 14.73 -9.68
CA GLU A 23 3.68 15.14 -10.39
C GLU A 23 2.60 14.05 -10.37
N ASP A 24 3.01 12.77 -10.48
CA ASP A 24 2.14 11.60 -10.33
C ASP A 24 2.72 10.64 -9.27
N PRO A 25 2.33 10.81 -7.99
CA PRO A 25 2.79 9.96 -6.89
C PRO A 25 2.40 8.48 -7.06
N ALA A 26 1.27 8.19 -7.73
CA ALA A 26 0.78 6.83 -7.92
C ALA A 26 1.61 6.07 -8.96
N LYS A 27 2.03 6.74 -10.05
CA LYS A 27 2.96 6.16 -11.02
C LYS A 27 4.37 6.05 -10.45
N MET A 28 4.82 7.06 -9.72
CA MET A 28 6.16 7.04 -9.13
C MET A 28 6.32 5.89 -8.12
N ILE A 29 5.35 5.68 -7.22
CA ILE A 29 5.47 4.57 -6.25
C ILE A 29 5.46 3.19 -6.91
N ARG A 30 4.71 3.01 -8.01
CA ARG A 30 4.74 1.78 -8.81
C ARG A 30 6.13 1.53 -9.39
N MET A 31 6.75 2.56 -9.93
CA MET A 31 8.09 2.47 -10.52
C MET A 31 9.15 2.16 -9.47
N ILE A 32 9.09 2.82 -8.30
CA ILE A 32 9.97 2.53 -7.16
C ILE A 32 9.81 1.07 -6.73
N ILE A 33 8.59 0.57 -6.55
CA ILE A 33 8.35 -0.82 -6.16
C ILE A 33 8.96 -1.79 -7.18
N LEU A 34 8.78 -1.55 -8.49
CA LEU A 34 9.36 -2.38 -9.53
C LEU A 34 10.89 -2.40 -9.47
N GLU A 35 11.53 -1.23 -9.38
CA GLU A 35 12.99 -1.12 -9.29
C GLU A 35 13.54 -1.82 -8.04
N MET A 36 12.84 -1.73 -6.92
CA MET A 36 13.18 -2.44 -5.68
C MET A 36 13.04 -3.96 -5.82
N GLU A 37 12.02 -4.44 -6.54
CA GLU A 37 11.82 -5.87 -6.83
C GLU A 37 12.91 -6.43 -7.73
N GLU A 38 13.23 -5.73 -8.82
CA GLU A 38 14.32 -6.09 -9.74
C GLU A 38 15.65 -6.15 -8.98
N THR A 39 15.95 -5.11 -8.19
CA THR A 39 17.16 -5.07 -7.37
C THR A 39 17.21 -6.22 -6.37
N LEU A 40 16.09 -6.55 -5.73
CA LEU A 40 16.01 -7.68 -4.79
C LEU A 40 16.31 -9.02 -5.49
N VAL A 41 15.83 -9.22 -6.72
CA VAL A 41 16.13 -10.41 -7.53
C VAL A 41 17.62 -10.46 -7.88
N GLU A 42 18.20 -9.34 -8.31
CA GLU A 42 19.63 -9.25 -8.64
C GLU A 42 20.53 -9.57 -7.44
N VAL A 43 20.26 -8.97 -6.26
CA VAL A 43 21.06 -9.23 -5.05
C VAL A 43 20.96 -10.69 -4.63
N ARG A 44 19.77 -11.31 -4.70
CA ARG A 44 19.58 -12.74 -4.41
C ARG A 44 20.34 -13.64 -5.39
N ALA A 45 20.31 -13.31 -6.68
CA ALA A 45 21.06 -14.05 -7.69
C ALA A 45 22.58 -13.95 -7.46
N SER A 46 23.07 -12.77 -7.08
CA SER A 46 24.47 -12.57 -6.69
C SER A 46 24.84 -13.41 -5.46
N ALA A 47 24.03 -13.36 -4.39
CA ALA A 47 24.25 -14.16 -3.19
C ALA A 47 24.24 -15.67 -3.49
N ALA A 48 23.32 -16.14 -4.33
CA ALA A 48 23.26 -17.55 -4.74
C ALA A 48 24.53 -17.99 -5.49
N ARG A 49 25.10 -17.12 -6.34
CA ARG A 49 26.37 -17.38 -7.02
C ARG A 49 27.53 -17.48 -6.03
N THR A 50 27.64 -16.54 -5.09
CA THR A 50 28.64 -16.58 -4.02
C THR A 50 28.56 -17.88 -3.20
N ILE A 51 27.36 -18.32 -2.86
CA ILE A 51 27.15 -19.60 -2.15
C ILE A 51 27.61 -20.79 -3.00
N ALA A 52 27.39 -20.77 -4.31
CA ALA A 52 27.85 -21.81 -5.21
C ALA A 52 29.39 -21.85 -5.26
N ASP A 53 30.03 -20.69 -5.40
CA ASP A 53 31.50 -20.56 -5.43
C ASP A 53 32.12 -21.08 -4.12
N GLN A 54 31.55 -20.73 -2.96
CA GLN A 54 31.97 -21.27 -1.67
C GLN A 54 31.83 -22.79 -1.58
N LYS A 55 30.75 -23.37 -2.12
CA LYS A 55 30.58 -24.83 -2.14
C LYS A 55 31.63 -25.51 -3.01
N GLU A 56 31.99 -24.90 -4.13
CA GLU A 56 33.09 -25.38 -4.98
C GLU A 56 34.43 -25.32 -4.24
N MET A 57 34.77 -24.18 -3.63
CA MET A 57 35.97 -24.03 -2.80
C MET A 57 36.04 -25.06 -1.67
N ARG A 58 34.93 -25.30 -0.95
CA ARG A 58 34.85 -26.34 0.10
C ARG A 58 35.10 -27.75 -0.45
N ARG A 59 34.63 -28.06 -1.67
CA ARG A 59 34.95 -29.33 -2.35
C ARG A 59 36.42 -29.44 -2.72
N HIS A 60 37.05 -28.33 -3.12
CA HIS A 60 38.50 -28.30 -3.38
C HIS A 60 39.31 -28.52 -2.10
N ILE A 61 38.92 -27.87 -1.00
CA ILE A 61 39.53 -28.11 0.32
C ILE A 61 39.45 -29.60 0.68
N ALA A 62 38.28 -30.24 0.53
CA ALA A 62 38.15 -31.66 0.83
C ALA A 62 39.10 -32.55 0.01
N LYS A 63 39.33 -32.23 -1.28
CA LYS A 63 40.32 -32.92 -2.11
C LYS A 63 41.75 -32.68 -1.63
N LEU A 64 42.06 -31.45 -1.22
CA LEU A 64 43.38 -31.11 -0.67
C LEU A 64 43.62 -31.82 0.67
N THR A 65 42.62 -31.94 1.53
CA THR A 65 42.72 -32.71 2.78
C THR A 65 43.01 -34.18 2.50
N ALA A 66 42.29 -34.82 1.58
CA ALA A 66 42.57 -36.20 1.18
C ALA A 66 44.00 -36.36 0.58
N LEU A 67 44.49 -35.35 -0.14
CA LEU A 67 45.86 -35.33 -0.65
C LEU A 67 46.89 -35.20 0.50
N GLN A 68 46.60 -34.39 1.52
CA GLN A 68 47.44 -34.27 2.71
C GLN A 68 47.52 -35.61 3.47
N ASP A 69 46.39 -36.33 3.60
CA ASP A 69 46.35 -37.65 4.23
C ASP A 69 47.21 -38.65 3.45
N SER A 70 47.06 -38.70 2.13
CA SER A 70 47.88 -39.57 1.26
C SER A 70 49.38 -39.27 1.37
N TRP A 71 49.77 -38.00 1.42
CA TRP A 71 51.18 -37.63 1.63
C TRP A 71 51.68 -37.99 3.03
N THR A 72 50.81 -37.91 4.03
CA THR A 72 51.13 -38.33 5.40
C THR A 72 51.39 -39.83 5.47
N GLU A 73 50.54 -40.66 4.84
CA GLU A 73 50.74 -42.11 4.73
C GLU A 73 52.05 -42.45 4.00
N LYS A 74 52.34 -41.76 2.90
CA LYS A 74 53.60 -41.94 2.14
C LYS A 74 54.83 -41.57 2.99
N ALA A 75 54.74 -40.49 3.76
CA ALA A 75 55.82 -40.08 4.66
C ALA A 75 56.06 -41.12 5.77
N GLN A 76 54.98 -41.66 6.36
CA GLN A 76 55.05 -42.72 7.36
C GLN A 76 55.68 -44.00 6.79
N LEU A 77 55.27 -44.41 5.58
CA LEU A 77 55.85 -45.58 4.90
C LEU A 77 57.33 -45.38 4.55
N ALA A 78 57.74 -44.17 4.17
CA ALA A 78 59.14 -43.86 3.91
C ALA A 78 59.97 -43.95 5.20
N LEU A 79 59.45 -43.43 6.32
CA LEU A 79 60.09 -43.55 7.64
C LEU A 79 60.19 -45.01 8.10
N SER A 80 59.16 -45.83 7.87
CA SER A 80 59.22 -47.26 8.23
C SER A 80 60.24 -48.07 7.43
N LYS A 81 60.82 -47.46 6.38
CA LYS A 81 61.88 -48.04 5.54
C LYS A 81 63.20 -47.28 5.68
N ASP A 82 63.36 -46.49 6.74
CA ASP A 82 64.53 -45.67 7.05
C ASP A 82 64.92 -44.69 5.92
N ARG A 83 63.95 -44.29 5.09
CA ARG A 83 64.14 -43.33 3.99
C ARG A 83 63.66 -41.94 4.39
N GLU A 84 64.44 -41.29 5.27
CA GLU A 84 64.14 -39.95 5.74
C GLU A 84 64.10 -38.89 4.62
N ASP A 85 64.89 -39.07 3.57
CA ASP A 85 64.93 -38.19 2.40
C ASP A 85 63.56 -38.13 1.71
N LEU A 86 62.94 -39.29 1.47
CA LEU A 86 61.59 -39.38 0.90
C LEU A 86 60.52 -38.90 1.87
N ALA A 87 60.66 -39.19 3.16
CA ALA A 87 59.72 -38.72 4.16
C ALA A 87 59.67 -37.19 4.19
N LYS A 88 60.83 -36.52 4.19
CA LYS A 88 60.93 -35.06 4.09
C LYS A 88 60.31 -34.53 2.80
N ALA A 89 60.58 -35.16 1.66
CA ALA A 89 59.97 -34.77 0.38
C ALA A 89 58.43 -34.89 0.39
N ALA A 90 57.89 -35.98 0.94
CA ALA A 90 56.45 -36.17 1.07
C ALA A 90 55.81 -35.12 2.01
N LEU A 91 56.48 -34.76 3.10
CA LEU A 91 56.01 -33.71 4.01
C LEU A 91 56.02 -32.32 3.38
N VAL A 92 56.98 -32.03 2.48
CA VAL A 92 56.98 -30.77 1.70
C VAL A 92 55.76 -30.70 0.79
N GLU A 93 55.41 -31.78 0.09
CA GLU A 93 54.20 -31.82 -0.76
C GLU A 93 52.92 -31.73 0.07
N ARG A 94 52.88 -32.35 1.25
CA ARG A 94 51.78 -32.18 2.22
C ARG A 94 51.63 -30.72 2.64
N GLN A 95 52.74 -30.04 2.94
CA GLN A 95 52.72 -28.65 3.37
C GLN A 95 52.14 -27.74 2.27
N LYS A 96 52.55 -27.93 1.01
CA LYS A 96 51.96 -27.18 -0.12
C LYS A 96 50.45 -27.36 -0.21
N ALA A 97 49.96 -28.59 -0.06
CA ALA A 97 48.53 -28.88 -0.05
C ALA A 97 47.79 -28.27 1.16
N THR A 98 48.50 -28.10 2.28
CA THR A 98 47.99 -27.42 3.48
C THR A 98 47.86 -25.92 3.22
N ASP A 99 48.93 -25.28 2.74
CA ASP A 99 48.95 -23.84 2.44
C ASP A 99 47.85 -23.45 1.43
N MET A 100 47.62 -24.29 0.41
CA MET A 100 46.53 -24.09 -0.56
C MET A 100 45.14 -24.21 0.08
N ALA A 101 44.94 -25.17 1.00
CA ALA A 101 43.67 -25.35 1.68
C ALA A 101 43.38 -24.19 2.66
N ASP A 102 44.40 -23.68 3.33
CA ASP A 102 44.31 -22.53 4.23
C ASP A 102 43.98 -21.25 3.45
N HIS A 103 44.59 -21.06 2.28
CA HIS A 103 44.27 -19.95 1.40
C HIS A 103 42.80 -19.96 0.97
N LEU A 104 42.28 -21.09 0.47
CA LEU A 104 40.87 -21.24 0.10
C LEU A 104 39.94 -21.04 1.31
N SER A 105 40.36 -21.44 2.51
CA SER A 105 39.58 -21.22 3.74
C SER A 105 39.47 -19.74 4.08
N HIS A 106 40.53 -18.96 3.87
CA HIS A 106 40.51 -17.49 4.02
C HIS A 106 39.62 -16.81 2.98
N GLU A 107 39.64 -17.27 1.74
CA GLU A 107 38.73 -16.77 0.69
C GLU A 107 37.27 -17.05 1.06
N ILE A 108 36.95 -18.26 1.52
CA ILE A 108 35.59 -18.60 2.00
C ILE A 108 35.14 -17.67 3.12
N ALA A 109 36.01 -17.38 4.09
CA ALA A 109 35.69 -16.47 5.20
C ALA A 109 35.36 -15.06 4.71
N THR A 110 36.12 -14.55 3.73
CA THR A 110 35.86 -13.25 3.09
C THR A 110 34.51 -13.24 2.37
N LEU A 111 34.18 -14.33 1.67
CA LEU A 111 32.88 -14.49 1.01
C LEU A 111 31.73 -14.63 2.02
N ASP A 112 31.95 -15.27 3.18
CA ASP A 112 30.93 -15.39 4.24
C ASP A 112 30.56 -14.01 4.78
N ASP A 113 31.53 -13.12 4.99
CA ASP A 113 31.25 -11.75 5.45
C ASP A 113 30.53 -10.91 4.39
N ALA A 114 30.87 -11.07 3.11
CA ALA A 114 30.14 -10.46 2.01
C ALA A 114 28.69 -10.97 1.90
N LEU A 115 28.47 -12.26 2.19
CA LEU A 115 27.14 -12.87 2.19
C LEU A 115 26.28 -12.33 3.33
N LYS A 116 26.82 -12.20 4.54
CA LYS A 116 26.11 -11.56 5.68
C LYS A 116 25.69 -10.13 5.35
N ALA A 117 26.57 -9.34 4.76
CA ALA A 117 26.23 -7.98 4.33
C ALA A 117 25.09 -7.99 3.29
N SER A 118 25.12 -8.93 2.36
CA SER A 118 24.06 -9.11 1.36
C SER A 118 22.72 -9.52 2.00
N GLU A 119 22.74 -10.37 3.03
CA GLU A 119 21.53 -10.74 3.79
C GLU A 119 20.90 -9.55 4.51
N GLU A 120 21.72 -8.69 5.13
CA GLU A 120 21.24 -7.45 5.75
C GLU A 120 20.60 -6.52 4.72
N ASP A 121 21.24 -6.35 3.55
CA ASP A 121 20.72 -5.51 2.48
C ASP A 121 19.41 -6.06 1.91
N ILE A 122 19.31 -7.38 1.74
CA ILE A 122 18.06 -8.06 1.38
C ILE A 122 16.97 -7.76 2.40
N ALA A 123 17.25 -7.87 3.69
CA ALA A 123 16.27 -7.61 4.75
C ALA A 123 15.81 -6.15 4.75
N LYS A 124 16.74 -5.20 4.59
CA LYS A 124 16.44 -3.76 4.48
C LYS A 124 15.58 -3.46 3.25
N LEU A 125 15.93 -4.00 2.07
CA LEU A 125 15.16 -3.84 0.83
C LEU A 125 13.73 -4.40 0.98
N GLN A 126 13.59 -5.60 1.57
CA GLN A 126 12.28 -6.19 1.83
C GLN A 126 11.43 -5.35 2.77
N GLY A 127 12.04 -4.79 3.83
CA GLY A 127 11.37 -3.86 4.74
C GLY A 127 10.82 -2.64 4.01
N LYS A 128 11.67 -1.98 3.21
CA LYS A 128 11.25 -0.83 2.40
C LYS A 128 10.20 -1.19 1.35
N LEU A 129 10.26 -2.37 0.75
CA LEU A 129 9.27 -2.82 -0.22
C LEU A 129 7.88 -2.93 0.44
N ARG A 130 7.82 -3.47 1.66
CA ARG A 130 6.57 -3.56 2.44
C ARG A 130 6.02 -2.16 2.73
N GLU A 131 6.88 -1.23 3.12
CA GLU A 131 6.50 0.17 3.37
C GLU A 131 5.97 0.84 2.10
N ALA A 132 6.68 0.70 0.98
CA ALA A 132 6.27 1.25 -0.31
C ALA A 132 4.92 0.68 -0.77
N ARG A 133 4.69 -0.62 -0.62
CA ARG A 133 3.40 -1.26 -0.93
C ARG A 133 2.27 -0.76 -0.02
N ALA A 134 2.52 -0.58 1.28
CA ALA A 134 1.53 -0.01 2.19
C ALA A 134 1.14 1.42 1.81
N ARG A 135 2.13 2.25 1.45
CA ARG A 135 1.92 3.62 0.96
C ARG A 135 1.17 3.63 -0.38
N GLN A 136 1.51 2.74 -1.29
CA GLN A 136 0.81 2.60 -2.57
C GLN A 136 -0.68 2.31 -2.34
N ASN A 137 -1.00 1.35 -1.47
CA ASN A 137 -2.39 1.05 -1.14
C ASN A 137 -3.12 2.26 -0.54
N SER A 138 -2.47 2.96 0.40
CA SER A 138 -3.03 4.19 0.99
C SER A 138 -3.33 5.26 -0.07
N LEU A 139 -2.40 5.49 -1.00
CA LEU A 139 -2.58 6.44 -2.10
C LEU A 139 -3.75 6.04 -3.01
N VAL A 140 -3.83 4.76 -3.41
CA VAL A 140 -4.92 4.25 -4.24
C VAL A 140 -6.27 4.41 -3.54
N THR A 141 -6.38 4.04 -2.26
CA THR A 141 -7.62 4.21 -1.49
C THR A 141 -8.03 5.68 -1.36
N ARG A 142 -7.08 6.59 -1.12
CA ARG A 142 -7.34 8.04 -1.06
C ARG A 142 -7.82 8.58 -2.40
N MET A 143 -7.19 8.16 -3.50
CA MET A 143 -7.60 8.55 -4.86
C MET A 143 -9.01 8.06 -5.18
N GLN A 144 -9.31 6.78 -4.92
CA GLN A 144 -10.67 6.22 -5.11
C GLN A 144 -11.71 6.95 -4.26
N SER A 145 -11.38 7.30 -3.01
CA SER A 145 -12.27 8.05 -2.13
C SER A 145 -12.53 9.47 -2.67
N ALA A 146 -11.50 10.14 -3.18
CA ALA A 146 -11.62 11.46 -3.79
C ALA A 146 -12.45 11.42 -5.09
N GLU A 147 -12.20 10.44 -5.95
CA GLU A 147 -12.96 10.21 -7.18
C GLU A 147 -14.43 9.89 -6.89
N ASN A 148 -14.71 9.06 -5.88
CA ASN A 148 -16.09 8.79 -5.45
C ASN A 148 -16.78 10.04 -4.92
N ARG A 149 -16.09 10.89 -4.14
CA ARG A 149 -16.63 12.18 -3.68
C ARG A 149 -16.93 13.12 -4.85
N LEU A 150 -16.06 13.18 -5.85
CA LEU A 150 -16.29 13.95 -7.07
C LEU A 150 -17.51 13.43 -7.83
N ARG A 151 -17.59 12.12 -8.09
CA ARG A 151 -18.74 11.48 -8.74
C ARG A 151 -20.05 11.74 -8.01
N VAL A 152 -20.06 11.61 -6.68
CA VAL A 152 -21.23 11.93 -5.87
C VAL A 152 -21.59 13.40 -6.04
N ARG A 153 -20.63 14.32 -5.92
CA ARG A 153 -20.88 15.75 -6.10
C ARG A 153 -21.39 16.09 -7.50
N GLU A 154 -20.85 15.49 -8.55
CA GLU A 154 -21.32 15.63 -9.93
C GLU A 154 -22.73 15.05 -10.11
N ALA A 155 -23.03 13.91 -9.50
CA ALA A 155 -24.38 13.32 -9.53
C ALA A 155 -25.42 14.19 -8.81
N TYR A 156 -25.05 14.83 -7.70
CA TYR A 156 -25.90 15.79 -6.98
C TYR A 156 -25.95 17.17 -7.66
N ALA A 157 -24.91 17.57 -8.40
CA ALA A 157 -24.87 18.82 -9.17
C ALA A 157 -25.42 18.67 -10.60
N GLY A 158 -25.83 17.47 -11.01
CA GLY A 158 -26.37 17.19 -12.33
C GLY A 158 -27.73 17.85 -12.57
N GLU A 159 -28.04 18.13 -13.84
CA GLU A 159 -29.26 18.82 -14.31
C GLU A 159 -30.57 18.31 -13.70
N LYS A 160 -30.65 17.05 -13.25
CA LYS A 160 -31.88 16.51 -12.63
C LYS A 160 -32.23 17.12 -11.28
N VAL A 161 -31.24 17.56 -10.49
CA VAL A 161 -31.50 18.25 -9.22
C VAL A 161 -31.93 19.69 -9.50
N ASN A 162 -31.27 20.37 -10.44
CA ASN A 162 -31.67 21.70 -10.90
C ASN A 162 -33.06 21.68 -11.58
N ASP A 163 -33.39 20.65 -12.37
CA ASP A 163 -34.70 20.46 -13.00
C ASP A 163 -35.79 20.13 -11.96
N ALA A 164 -35.44 19.39 -10.88
CA ALA A 164 -36.35 19.16 -9.77
C ALA A 164 -36.67 20.45 -8.99
N PHE A 165 -35.67 21.31 -8.75
CA PHE A 165 -35.87 22.63 -8.13
C PHE A 165 -36.66 23.57 -9.06
N ALA A 166 -36.37 23.61 -10.37
CA ALA A 166 -37.10 24.43 -11.33
C ALA A 166 -38.59 24.02 -11.47
N ARG A 167 -38.89 22.71 -11.37
CA ARG A 167 -40.27 22.22 -11.32
C ARG A 167 -40.98 22.59 -10.01
N PHE A 168 -40.25 22.67 -8.91
CA PHE A 168 -40.76 23.15 -7.62
C PHE A 168 -41.12 24.64 -7.68
N ASP A 169 -40.24 25.49 -8.22
CA ASP A 169 -40.52 26.92 -8.42
C ASP A 169 -41.72 27.16 -9.36
N MET A 170 -41.89 26.32 -10.39
CA MET A 170 -43.09 26.37 -11.26
C MET A 170 -44.38 25.96 -10.53
N LEU A 171 -44.30 25.01 -9.60
CA LEU A 171 -45.43 24.60 -8.77
C LEU A 171 -45.78 25.68 -7.75
N GLU A 172 -44.79 26.29 -7.09
CA GLU A 172 -44.97 27.40 -6.16
C GLU A 172 -45.62 28.60 -6.84
N ARG A 173 -45.09 29.04 -8.00
CA ARG A 173 -45.72 30.12 -8.79
C ARG A 173 -47.15 29.79 -9.23
N ARG A 174 -47.47 28.52 -9.47
CA ARG A 174 -48.84 28.11 -9.81
C ARG A 174 -49.78 28.18 -8.60
N VAL A 175 -49.28 27.83 -7.41
CA VAL A 175 -50.00 27.99 -6.16
C VAL A 175 -50.23 29.47 -5.87
N ASP A 176 -49.19 30.31 -5.94
CA ASP A 176 -49.30 31.76 -5.75
C ASP A 176 -50.29 32.41 -6.72
N MET A 177 -50.30 31.98 -7.98
CA MET A 177 -51.25 32.48 -8.99
C MET A 177 -52.67 31.96 -8.75
N ALA A 178 -52.84 30.77 -8.18
CA ALA A 178 -54.15 30.23 -7.82
C ALA A 178 -54.70 30.94 -6.56
N GLU A 179 -53.86 31.18 -5.56
CA GLU A 179 -54.17 31.97 -4.36
C GLU A 179 -54.48 33.41 -4.74
N GLY A 180 -53.64 34.06 -5.55
CA GLY A 180 -53.88 35.41 -6.04
C GLY A 180 -55.16 35.53 -6.89
N ARG A 181 -55.62 34.47 -7.55
CA ARG A 181 -56.93 34.44 -8.23
C ARG A 181 -58.09 34.30 -7.25
N ALA A 182 -57.93 33.54 -6.17
CA ALA A 182 -58.91 33.47 -5.10
C ALA A 182 -59.03 34.83 -4.37
N ASP A 183 -57.91 35.49 -4.12
CA ASP A 183 -57.86 36.84 -3.53
C ASP A 183 -58.41 37.90 -4.51
N ALA A 184 -58.14 37.80 -5.81
CA ALA A 184 -58.74 38.69 -6.80
C ALA A 184 -60.25 38.47 -6.95
N ALA A 185 -60.76 37.25 -6.77
CA ALA A 185 -62.19 36.98 -6.78
C ALA A 185 -62.93 37.55 -5.55
N THR A 186 -62.21 37.83 -4.46
CA THR A 186 -62.75 38.56 -3.30
C THR A 186 -62.56 40.08 -3.43
N LEU A 187 -61.64 40.54 -4.28
CA LEU A 187 -61.46 41.96 -4.60
C LEU A 187 -62.51 42.45 -5.63
N GLY A 188 -63.55 43.12 -5.14
CA GLY A 188 -64.62 43.70 -5.96
C GLY A 188 -66.01 43.12 -5.71
N GLY A 189 -66.14 42.16 -4.78
CA GLY A 189 -67.45 41.78 -4.23
C GLY A 189 -68.06 42.96 -3.47
N ALA A 190 -69.35 43.22 -3.70
CA ALA A 190 -70.11 44.22 -2.93
C ALA A 190 -69.94 43.96 -1.41
N PRO A 191 -69.87 45.01 -0.56
CA PRO A 191 -69.68 44.82 0.87
C PRO A 191 -70.75 43.86 1.40
N LYS A 192 -70.30 42.78 2.05
CA LYS A 192 -71.17 41.78 2.68
C LYS A 192 -72.13 42.49 3.63
N THR A 193 -73.39 42.05 3.63
CA THR A 193 -74.38 42.63 4.54
C THR A 193 -74.10 42.15 5.98
N LEU A 194 -74.42 42.97 6.99
CA LEU A 194 -74.24 42.64 8.40
C LEU A 194 -74.88 41.28 8.79
N GLU A 195 -75.93 40.90 8.06
CA GLU A 195 -76.67 39.65 8.23
C GLU A 195 -75.89 38.42 7.73
N GLU A 196 -75.07 38.56 6.68
CA GLU A 196 -74.16 37.53 6.18
C GLU A 196 -72.92 37.36 7.08
N GLU A 197 -72.37 38.46 7.62
CA GLU A 197 -71.26 38.39 8.59
C GLU A 197 -71.69 37.71 9.91
N ILE A 198 -72.91 37.94 10.39
CA ILE A 198 -73.45 37.26 11.58
C ILE A 198 -73.73 35.77 11.32
N ALA A 199 -74.06 35.39 10.08
CA ALA A 199 -74.27 33.99 9.70
C ALA A 199 -72.94 33.20 9.59
N GLU A 200 -71.88 33.83 9.07
CA GLU A 200 -70.53 33.25 9.01
C GLU A 200 -69.90 33.10 10.40
N LEU A 201 -70.12 34.07 11.32
CA LEU A 201 -69.68 33.92 12.72
C LEU A 201 -70.36 32.74 13.42
N LYS A 202 -71.66 32.53 13.20
CA LYS A 202 -72.39 31.38 13.77
C LYS A 202 -71.98 30.03 13.15
N SER A 203 -71.47 30.01 11.93
CA SER A 203 -71.00 28.79 11.28
C SER A 203 -69.58 28.43 11.71
N ALA A 204 -68.71 29.44 11.88
CA ALA A 204 -67.37 29.29 12.45
C ALA A 204 -67.41 28.74 13.88
N ASP A 205 -68.28 29.29 14.75
CA ASP A 205 -68.44 28.82 16.13
C ASP A 205 -68.90 27.35 16.23
N LYS A 206 -69.70 26.87 15.26
CA LYS A 206 -70.13 25.47 15.20
C LYS A 206 -69.02 24.54 14.76
N VAL A 207 -68.23 24.95 13.77
CA VAL A 207 -67.11 24.15 13.25
C VAL A 207 -65.98 24.06 14.29
N ASP A 208 -65.71 25.13 15.03
CA ASP A 208 -64.72 25.12 16.11
C ASP A 208 -65.20 24.31 17.33
N ALA A 209 -66.49 24.33 17.64
CA ALA A 209 -67.09 23.45 18.66
C ALA A 209 -67.00 21.96 18.27
N ASP A 210 -67.28 21.62 17.02
CA ASP A 210 -67.17 20.25 16.50
C ASP A 210 -65.70 19.77 16.48
N LEU A 211 -64.75 20.65 16.16
CA LEU A 211 -63.31 20.36 16.20
C LEU A 211 -62.81 20.15 17.64
N ALA A 212 -63.30 20.92 18.60
CA ALA A 212 -62.98 20.75 20.02
C ALA A 212 -63.55 19.44 20.59
N ALA A 213 -64.78 19.07 20.21
CA ALA A 213 -65.39 17.79 20.57
C ALA A 213 -64.62 16.59 20.01
N LEU A 214 -64.12 16.69 18.77
CA LEU A 214 -63.29 15.66 18.14
C LEU A 214 -61.93 15.52 18.85
N LYS A 215 -61.31 16.62 19.26
CA LYS A 215 -60.07 16.59 20.05
C LYS A 215 -60.27 15.98 21.44
N ALA A 216 -61.41 16.27 22.09
CA ALA A 216 -61.73 15.71 23.40
C ALA A 216 -62.02 14.20 23.36
N SER A 217 -62.61 13.70 22.27
CA SER A 217 -62.86 12.26 22.07
C SER A 217 -61.57 11.49 21.77
N MET A 218 -60.61 12.12 21.08
CA MET A 218 -59.28 11.53 20.84
C MET A 218 -58.39 11.47 22.09
N ASN A 219 -58.59 12.36 23.07
CA ASN A 219 -57.79 12.41 24.31
C ASN A 219 -58.33 11.57 25.48
N LYS A 220 -59.50 10.91 25.33
CA LYS A 220 -60.07 9.96 26.32
C LYS A 220 -59.87 8.48 25.94
N GLY A 221 -59.04 8.22 24.93
CA GLY A 221 -58.67 6.87 24.45
C GLY A 221 -57.24 6.46 24.79
N SER A 222 -56.69 6.90 25.93
CA SER A 222 -55.55 6.27 26.61
C SER A 222 -55.98 5.76 27.98
#